data_AF-A0A0S9QND8-F1
#
_entry.id   AF-A0A0S9QND8-F1
#
_cell.length_a   1.000
_cell.length_b   1.000
_cell.length_c   1.000
_cell.angle_alpha   90.00
_cell.angle_beta   90.00
_cell.angle_gamma   90.00
#
_symmetry.space_group_name_H-M   'P 1'
#
loop_
_entity.id
_entity.type
_entity.pdbx_description
1 polymer ?
#
loop_
_entity_poly.entity_id
_entity_poly.type
_entity_poly.pdbx_seq_one_letter_code
_entity_poly.pdbx_strand_id
1 'polypeptide(L)'
;MRATIKNYIEAANRRREEEGEEGFSLIELIIVVVILGILVAIAIPVFANIQAGAQENALKAAAANGATAVAAAIADSDTATTGTTAVAKINAGSDEIGLITAATDPTTVDGVCVTAQSGEYDKQVSAGPGCTATGAYDISAFAGATPGN
;
A
#
# COMPACT_ATOMS: atom_id res chain seq x y z
N MET A 1 -49.19 49.95 13.43
CA MET A 1 -48.53 48.63 13.31
C MET A 1 -47.51 48.56 12.18
N ARG A 2 -47.81 49.09 10.97
CA ARG A 2 -46.87 49.08 9.82
C ARG A 2 -45.58 49.92 10.01
N ALA A 3 -45.64 51.00 10.78
CA ALA A 3 -44.48 51.87 11.05
C ALA A 3 -43.43 51.20 11.95
N THR A 4 -43.87 50.45 12.96
CA THR A 4 -42.98 49.71 13.87
C THR A 4 -42.19 48.63 13.14
N ILE A 5 -42.83 47.96 12.18
CA ILE A 5 -42.19 46.93 11.34
C ILE A 5 -41.10 47.55 10.45
N LYS A 6 -41.34 48.74 9.88
CA LYS A 6 -40.33 49.45 9.07
C LYS A 6 -39.09 49.82 9.90
N ASN A 7 -39.29 50.39 11.09
CA ASN A 7 -38.19 50.77 11.97
C ASN A 7 -37.36 49.56 12.43
N TYR A 8 -38.00 48.41 12.67
CA TYR A 8 -37.29 47.17 13.02
C TYR A 8 -36.47 46.60 11.85
N ILE A 9 -37.00 46.65 10.62
CA ILE A 9 -36.30 46.16 9.42
C ILE A 9 -35.11 47.06 9.07
N GLU A 10 -35.26 48.39 9.16
CA GLU A 10 -34.14 49.32 8.93
C GLU A 10 -33.02 49.15 9.96
N ALA A 11 -33.37 48.89 11.22
CA ALA A 11 -32.39 48.58 12.25
C ALA A 11 -31.71 47.22 12.04
N ALA A 12 -32.41 46.23 11.48
CA ALA A 12 -31.83 44.92 11.17
C ALA A 12 -30.90 44.94 9.95
N ASN A 13 -31.26 45.67 8.88
CA ASN A 13 -30.37 45.83 7.72
C ASN A 13 -29.12 46.65 8.06
N ARG A 14 -29.27 47.70 8.89
CA ARG A 14 -28.14 48.51 9.34
C ARG A 14 -27.13 47.68 10.16
N ARG A 15 -27.61 46.71 10.95
CA ARG A 15 -26.73 45.76 11.67
C ARG A 15 -26.00 44.81 10.73
N ARG A 16 -26.63 44.28 9.68
CA ARG A 16 -25.95 43.43 8.67
C ARG A 16 -24.86 44.18 7.90
N GLU A 17 -25.09 45.47 7.62
CA GLU A 17 -24.08 46.35 6.99
C GLU A 17 -22.95 46.72 7.98
N GLU A 18 -23.24 46.89 9.28
CA GLU A 18 -22.26 47.16 10.34
C GLU A 18 -21.44 45.91 10.72
N GLU A 19 -22.03 44.71 10.65
CA GLU A 19 -21.40 43.44 11.01
C GLU A 19 -20.59 42.82 9.87
N GLY A 20 -20.54 43.47 8.69
CA GLY A 20 -19.62 43.13 7.60
C GLY A 20 -19.55 41.63 7.37
N GLU A 21 -20.67 41.02 6.97
CA GLU A 21 -20.71 39.59 6.66
C GLU A 21 -19.93 39.35 5.35
N GLU A 22 -18.60 39.32 5.48
CA GLU A 22 -17.61 39.03 4.45
C GLU A 22 -17.81 37.58 4.01
N GLY A 23 -18.63 37.38 2.98
CA GLY A 23 -18.74 36.10 2.31
C GLY A 23 -17.41 35.70 1.68
N PHE A 24 -17.07 34.42 1.73
CA PHE A 24 -15.91 33.85 1.06
C PHE A 24 -15.92 34.24 -0.42
N SER A 25 -14.93 34.97 -0.88
CA SER A 25 -14.82 35.39 -2.26
C SER A 25 -14.52 34.17 -3.15
N LEU A 26 -15.14 34.12 -4.33
CA LEU A 26 -14.83 33.08 -5.31
C LEU A 26 -13.33 33.07 -5.67
N ILE A 27 -12.67 34.22 -5.63
CA ILE A 27 -11.23 34.30 -5.89
C ILE A 27 -10.39 33.63 -4.79
N GLU A 28 -10.84 33.67 -3.53
CA GLU A 28 -10.16 33.03 -2.41
C GLU A 28 -10.20 31.52 -2.58
N LEU A 29 -11.36 30.99 -2.94
CA LEU A 29 -11.51 29.56 -3.16
C LEU A 29 -10.70 29.09 -4.38
N ILE A 30 -10.63 29.90 -5.45
CA ILE A 30 -9.82 29.59 -6.63
C ILE A 30 -8.33 29.54 -6.30
N ILE A 31 -7.79 30.50 -5.53
CA ILE A 31 -6.37 30.50 -5.16
C ILE A 31 -6.03 29.27 -4.30
N VAL A 32 -6.93 28.88 -3.39
CA VAL A 32 -6.73 27.70 -2.54
C VAL A 32 -6.64 26.43 -3.38
N VAL A 33 -7.55 26.20 -4.32
CA VAL A 33 -7.49 24.98 -5.16
C VAL A 33 -6.30 24.99 -6.12
N VAL A 34 -5.82 26.16 -6.54
CA VAL A 34 -4.57 26.28 -7.32
C VAL A 34 -3.37 25.84 -6.49
N ILE A 35 -3.25 26.31 -5.25
CA ILE A 35 -2.16 25.92 -4.35
C ILE A 35 -2.26 24.42 -4.02
N LEU A 36 -3.46 23.92 -3.70
CA LEU A 36 -3.68 22.47 -3.47
C LEU A 36 -3.33 21.65 -4.71
N GLY A 37 -3.62 22.14 -5.93
CA GLY A 37 -3.23 21.49 -7.17
C GLY A 37 -1.71 21.34 -7.33
N ILE A 38 -0.96 22.38 -6.98
CA ILE A 38 0.52 22.34 -7.01
C ILE A 38 1.05 21.33 -5.98
N LEU A 39 0.49 21.31 -4.77
CA LEU A 39 0.89 20.36 -3.73
C LEU A 39 0.61 18.91 -4.15
N VAL A 40 -0.57 18.65 -4.73
CA VAL A 40 -0.97 17.31 -5.20
C VAL A 40 -0.07 16.83 -6.33
N ALA A 41 0.31 17.70 -7.28
CA ALA A 41 1.19 17.35 -8.39
C ALA A 41 2.56 16.81 -7.92
N ILE A 42 3.08 17.32 -6.80
CA ILE A 42 4.33 16.83 -6.21
C ILE A 42 4.08 15.63 -5.27
N ALA A 43 2.98 15.65 -4.53
CA ALA A 43 2.69 14.62 -3.52
C ALA A 43 2.41 13.24 -4.14
N ILE A 44 1.68 13.17 -5.26
CA ILE A 44 1.32 11.90 -5.91
C ILE A 44 2.57 11.06 -6.27
N PRO A 45 3.56 11.55 -7.04
CA PRO A 45 4.71 10.73 -7.41
C PRO A 45 5.59 10.34 -6.21
N VAL A 46 5.71 11.22 -5.21
CA VAL A 46 6.47 10.94 -3.98
C VAL A 46 5.79 9.83 -3.17
N PHE A 47 4.47 9.93 -2.99
CA PHE A 47 3.70 8.94 -2.24
C PHE A 47 3.73 7.56 -2.93
N ALA A 48 3.60 7.52 -4.26
CA ALA A 48 3.70 6.29 -5.03
C ALA A 48 5.06 5.60 -4.86
N ASN A 49 6.16 6.37 -4.84
CA ASN A 49 7.49 5.82 -4.61
C ASN A 49 7.66 5.26 -3.19
N ILE A 50 7.18 5.99 -2.18
CA ILE A 50 7.19 5.54 -0.78
C ILE A 50 6.41 4.22 -0.64
N GLN A 51 5.23 4.12 -1.24
CA GLN A 51 4.41 2.91 -1.22
C GLN A 51 5.14 1.72 -1.88
N ALA A 52 5.74 1.93 -3.06
CA ALA A 52 6.50 0.89 -3.75
C ALA A 52 7.72 0.41 -2.95
N GLY A 53 8.42 1.33 -2.26
CA GLY A 53 9.53 0.98 -1.37
C GLY A 53 9.09 0.25 -0.09
N ALA A 54 7.98 0.70 0.51
CA ALA A 54 7.38 0.04 1.67
C ALA A 54 6.95 -1.40 1.34
N GLN A 55 6.33 -1.60 0.18
CA GLN A 55 5.92 -2.91 -0.27
C GLN A 55 7.12 -3.82 -0.51
N GLU A 56 8.17 -3.36 -1.21
CA GLU A 56 9.39 -4.15 -1.40
C GLU A 56 10.05 -4.58 -0.07
N ASN A 57 10.05 -3.69 0.92
CA ASN A 57 10.52 -4.02 2.27
C ASN A 57 9.63 -5.06 2.96
N ALA A 58 8.31 -4.98 2.77
CA ALA A 58 7.37 -5.98 3.27
C ALA A 58 7.60 -7.35 2.61
N LEU A 59 7.86 -7.40 1.29
CA LEU A 59 8.24 -8.64 0.59
C LEU A 59 9.54 -9.22 1.15
N LYS A 60 10.58 -8.39 1.36
CA LYS A 60 11.85 -8.81 1.98
C LYS A 60 11.63 -9.42 3.36
N ALA A 61 10.83 -8.77 4.20
CA ALA A 61 10.50 -9.28 5.52
C ALA A 61 9.71 -10.60 5.46
N ALA A 62 8.70 -10.68 4.59
CA ALA A 62 7.90 -11.87 4.37
C ALA A 62 8.76 -13.07 3.91
N ALA A 63 9.62 -12.87 2.92
CA ALA A 63 10.54 -13.89 2.43
C ALA A 63 11.51 -14.36 3.54
N ALA A 64 12.12 -13.43 4.27
CA ALA A 64 13.07 -13.76 5.34
C ALA A 64 12.41 -14.51 6.50
N ASN A 65 11.22 -14.09 6.93
CA ASN A 65 10.43 -14.76 7.95
C ASN A 65 9.99 -16.15 7.49
N GLY A 66 9.55 -16.27 6.23
CA GLY A 66 9.21 -17.56 5.63
C GLY A 66 10.40 -18.51 5.56
N ALA A 67 11.58 -18.03 5.14
CA ALA A 67 12.80 -18.82 5.12
C ALA A 67 13.20 -19.29 6.52
N THR A 68 13.08 -18.43 7.52
CA THR A 68 13.35 -18.77 8.93
C THR A 68 12.38 -19.83 9.45
N ALA A 69 11.08 -19.69 9.13
CA ALA A 69 10.06 -20.66 9.53
C ALA A 69 10.28 -22.03 8.89
N VAL A 70 10.61 -22.07 7.59
CA VAL A 70 10.94 -23.32 6.89
C VAL A 70 12.22 -23.94 7.45
N ALA A 71 13.27 -23.15 7.69
CA ALA A 71 14.50 -23.65 8.30
C ALA A 71 14.27 -24.22 9.71
N ALA A 72 13.40 -23.59 10.51
CA ALA A 72 13.01 -24.09 11.83
C ALA A 72 12.25 -25.42 11.74
N ALA A 73 11.31 -25.56 10.78
CA ALA A 73 10.58 -26.80 10.56
C ALA A 73 11.52 -27.96 10.17
N ILE A 74 12.47 -27.70 9.26
CA ILE A 74 13.50 -28.67 8.86
C ILE A 74 14.37 -29.08 10.06
N ALA A 75 14.75 -28.13 10.91
CA ALA A 75 15.56 -28.40 12.10
C ALA A 75 14.80 -29.28 13.13
N ASP A 76 13.47 -29.20 13.19
CA ASP A 76 12.63 -30.02 14.07
C ASP A 76 12.35 -31.42 13.49
N SER A 77 13.00 -31.79 12.37
CA SER A 77 12.77 -33.03 11.63
C SER A 77 11.34 -33.20 11.10
N ASP A 78 10.55 -32.12 11.07
CA ASP A 78 9.35 -32.07 10.26
C ASP A 78 9.83 -32.02 8.82
N THR A 79 9.56 -33.07 8.03
CA THR A 79 9.92 -33.08 6.61
C THR A 79 9.11 -31.97 5.95
N ALA A 80 9.66 -30.76 5.91
CA ALA A 80 9.06 -29.60 5.30
C ALA A 80 8.67 -30.01 3.88
N THR A 81 7.36 -30.19 3.71
CA THR A 81 6.75 -30.94 2.61
C THR A 81 7.45 -30.65 1.29
N THR A 82 8.27 -31.61 0.85
CA THR A 82 9.12 -31.49 -0.32
C THR A 82 8.26 -31.13 -1.54
N GLY A 83 8.49 -29.95 -2.12
CA GLY A 83 7.91 -29.58 -3.40
C GLY A 83 6.47 -29.06 -3.38
N THR A 84 5.96 -28.54 -2.25
CA THR A 84 4.65 -27.86 -2.27
C THR A 84 4.82 -26.35 -2.41
N THR A 85 4.37 -25.80 -3.53
CA THR A 85 4.06 -24.37 -3.68
C THR A 85 2.92 -24.04 -2.70
N ALA A 86 3.23 -23.87 -1.42
CA ALA A 86 2.27 -23.41 -0.43
C ALA A 86 2.13 -21.90 -0.57
N VAL A 87 1.12 -21.45 -1.32
CA VAL A 87 0.80 -20.03 -1.44
C VAL A 87 0.12 -19.58 -0.14
N ALA A 88 0.89 -19.04 0.79
CA ALA A 88 0.33 -18.39 1.96
C ALA A 88 0.12 -16.91 1.66
N LYS A 89 -1.13 -16.44 1.78
CA LYS A 89 -1.45 -15.01 1.71
C LYS A 89 -1.20 -14.40 3.08
N ILE A 90 -0.24 -13.49 3.17
CA ILE A 90 0.12 -12.85 4.46
C ILE A 90 -0.89 -11.72 4.81
N ASN A 91 -1.73 -11.29 3.86
CA ASN A 91 -2.82 -10.34 4.10
C ASN A 91 -4.10 -10.75 3.34
N ALA A 92 -5.27 -10.46 3.93
CA ALA A 92 -6.58 -10.56 3.28
C ALA A 92 -7.06 -9.15 2.90
N GLY A 93 -6.65 -8.66 1.72
CA GLY A 93 -6.95 -7.34 1.17
C GLY A 93 -6.49 -7.25 -0.30
N SER A 94 -6.62 -6.10 -0.96
CA SER A 94 -6.18 -5.93 -2.37
C SER A 94 -4.66 -6.07 -2.57
N ASP A 95 -3.88 -5.82 -1.51
CA ASP A 95 -2.43 -6.02 -1.44
C ASP A 95 -2.09 -7.46 -1.02
N GLU A 96 -2.38 -8.42 -1.89
CA GLU A 96 -2.05 -9.82 -1.62
C GLU A 96 -0.54 -10.04 -1.77
N ILE A 97 0.15 -10.24 -0.64
CA ILE A 97 1.51 -10.80 -0.63
C ILE A 97 1.36 -12.32 -0.63
N GLY A 98 1.66 -12.94 -1.76
CA GLY A 98 1.79 -14.38 -1.90
C GLY A 98 3.18 -14.82 -1.49
N LEU A 99 3.27 -15.71 -0.51
CA LEU A 99 4.51 -16.40 -0.17
C LEU A 99 4.56 -17.72 -0.93
N ILE A 100 5.61 -17.96 -1.68
CA ILE A 100 5.87 -19.20 -2.40
C ILE A 100 7.15 -19.80 -1.84
N THR A 101 7.02 -20.91 -1.12
CA THR A 101 8.16 -21.72 -0.69
C THR A 101 8.63 -22.59 -1.86
N ALA A 102 9.75 -22.21 -2.49
CA ALA A 102 10.41 -22.99 -3.53
C ALA A 102 11.74 -23.51 -2.99
N ALA A 103 11.69 -24.51 -2.13
CA ALA A 103 12.90 -25.21 -1.73
C ALA A 103 13.32 -26.14 -2.87
N THR A 104 14.51 -25.91 -3.43
CA THR A 104 15.11 -26.80 -4.44
C THR A 104 15.51 -28.13 -3.82
N ASP A 105 15.70 -28.18 -2.49
CA ASP A 105 15.83 -29.40 -1.69
C ASP A 105 15.57 -29.10 -0.18
N PRO A 106 14.32 -29.10 0.32
CA PRO A 106 13.98 -28.74 1.72
C PRO A 106 14.37 -29.80 2.75
N THR A 107 15.31 -30.67 2.41
CA THR A 107 15.79 -31.73 3.32
C THR A 107 16.91 -31.22 4.23
N THR A 108 17.54 -30.11 3.87
CA THR A 108 18.61 -29.47 4.66
C THR A 108 18.39 -27.96 4.71
N VAL A 109 18.87 -27.33 5.79
CA VAL A 109 18.74 -25.87 5.98
C VAL A 109 19.40 -25.09 4.84
N ASP A 110 20.46 -25.63 4.24
CA ASP A 110 21.20 -25.01 3.13
C ASP A 110 20.38 -24.95 1.82
N GLY A 111 19.38 -25.81 1.66
CA GLY A 111 18.49 -25.85 0.49
C GLY A 111 17.26 -24.95 0.59
N VAL A 112 17.09 -24.20 1.68
CA VAL A 112 15.92 -23.35 1.91
C VAL A 112 15.97 -22.13 1.00
N CYS A 113 14.94 -21.96 0.17
CA CYS A 113 14.65 -20.71 -0.52
C CYS A 113 13.15 -20.43 -0.50
N VAL A 114 12.79 -19.20 -0.13
CA VAL A 114 11.41 -18.73 -0.03
C VAL A 114 11.28 -17.44 -0.80
N THR A 115 10.30 -17.37 -1.69
CA THR A 115 10.04 -16.21 -2.55
C THR A 115 8.73 -15.57 -2.12
N ALA A 116 8.76 -14.28 -1.77
CA ALA A 116 7.57 -13.47 -1.60
C ALA A 116 7.30 -12.71 -2.90
N GLN A 117 6.02 -12.54 -3.23
CA GLN A 117 5.54 -11.79 -4.38
C GLN A 117 4.37 -10.90 -3.97
N SER A 118 4.28 -9.68 -4.50
CA SER A 118 3.05 -8.90 -4.48
C SER A 118 2.29 -9.11 -5.79
N GLY A 119 0.97 -9.16 -5.69
CA GLY A 119 0.13 -9.09 -6.88
C GLY A 119 0.18 -7.73 -7.56
N GLU A 120 0.14 -6.66 -6.78
CA GLU A 120 -0.07 -5.30 -7.30
C GLU A 120 1.12 -4.76 -8.10
N TYR A 121 2.32 -5.25 -7.83
CA TYR A 121 3.55 -4.89 -8.54
C TYR A 121 4.25 -6.20 -8.83
N ASP A 122 4.56 -6.50 -10.08
CA ASP A 122 5.26 -7.73 -10.48
C ASP A 122 6.71 -7.76 -9.94
N LYS A 123 6.82 -7.88 -8.61
CA LYS A 123 8.04 -7.83 -7.82
C LYS A 123 8.12 -9.12 -7.02
N GLN A 124 9.29 -9.73 -7.08
CA GLN A 124 9.61 -10.94 -6.35
C GLN A 124 10.86 -10.73 -5.53
N VAL A 125 10.84 -11.24 -4.31
CA VAL A 125 12.00 -11.23 -3.42
C VAL A 125 12.18 -12.60 -2.83
N SER A 126 13.38 -13.16 -3.00
CA SER A 126 13.73 -14.46 -2.44
C SER A 126 14.67 -14.31 -1.24
N ALA A 127 14.50 -15.15 -0.23
CA ALA A 127 15.35 -15.23 0.94
C ALA A 127 15.62 -16.69 1.32
N GLY A 128 16.83 -16.95 1.79
CA GLY A 128 17.30 -18.26 2.21
C GLY A 128 18.67 -18.62 1.62
N PRO A 129 19.42 -19.52 2.26
CA PRO A 129 20.76 -19.92 1.83
C PRO A 129 20.76 -20.70 0.50
N GLY A 130 19.65 -21.35 0.16
CA GLY A 130 19.51 -22.11 -1.09
C GLY A 130 19.12 -21.27 -2.30
N CYS A 131 18.91 -19.96 -2.12
CA CYS A 131 18.55 -19.08 -3.23
C CYS A 131 19.77 -18.88 -4.14
N THR A 132 19.74 -19.48 -5.33
CA THR A 132 20.77 -19.26 -6.34
C THR A 132 20.54 -17.90 -7.01
N ALA A 133 21.63 -17.17 -7.30
CA ALA A 133 21.59 -15.76 -7.74
C ALA A 133 21.03 -15.52 -9.17
N THR A 134 20.15 -16.38 -9.67
CA THR A 134 19.48 -16.19 -10.96
C THR A 134 18.01 -15.95 -10.69
N GLY A 135 17.51 -14.85 -11.23
CA GLY A 135 16.28 -14.21 -10.81
C GLY A 135 15.02 -15.06 -10.98
N ALA A 136 13.94 -14.47 -10.48
CA ALA A 136 12.56 -14.80 -10.80
C ALA A 136 12.29 -16.29 -10.98
N TYR A 137 12.00 -16.98 -9.89
CA TYR A 137 11.27 -18.24 -9.99
C TYR A 137 9.97 -17.98 -10.77
N ASP A 138 9.70 -18.78 -11.81
CA ASP A 138 8.47 -18.71 -12.62
C ASP A 138 7.25 -18.88 -11.70
N ILE A 139 6.43 -17.84 -11.66
CA ILE A 139 5.28 -17.64 -10.78
C ILE A 139 3.97 -17.57 -11.58
N SER A 140 3.91 -18.25 -12.72
CA SER A 140 2.69 -18.45 -13.50
C SER A 140 1.48 -18.98 -12.70
N ALA A 141 1.66 -19.42 -11.45
CA ALA A 141 0.59 -19.78 -10.51
C ALA A 141 -0.07 -18.58 -9.78
N PHE A 142 0.52 -17.37 -9.78
CA PHE A 142 -0.08 -16.14 -9.24
C PHE A 142 -0.82 -15.34 -10.33
N ALA A 143 -1.34 -16.04 -11.36
CA ALA A 143 -2.14 -15.46 -12.43
C ALA A 143 -3.46 -14.89 -11.89
N GLY A 144 -3.41 -13.66 -11.39
CA GLY A 144 -4.58 -12.96 -10.84
C GLY A 144 -4.39 -11.47 -10.62
N ALA A 145 -3.15 -10.97 -10.60
CA ALA A 145 -2.91 -9.55 -10.43
C ALA A 145 -2.42 -8.94 -11.74
N THR A 146 -3.40 -8.57 -12.58
CA THR A 146 -3.15 -7.62 -13.66
C THR A 146 -2.76 -6.29 -13.03
N PRO A 147 -1.63 -5.67 -13.41
CA PRO A 147 -1.30 -4.31 -13.00
C PRO A 147 -2.44 -3.40 -13.44
N GLY A 148 -3.14 -2.78 -12.48
CA GLY A 148 -4.11 -1.73 -12.77
C GLY A 148 -3.37 -0.46 -13.21
N ASN A 149 -3.81 0.08 -14.36
CA ASN A 149 -3.46 1.37 -14.99
C ASN A 149 -2.56 2.35 -14.23
#